data_AF-A0AAE5XJD4-F1
#
_entry.id   AF-A0AAE5XJD4-F1
#
_cell.length_a   1.000
_cell.length_b   1.000
_cell.length_c   1.000
_cell.angle_alpha   90.00
_cell.angle_beta   90.00
_cell.angle_gamma   90.00
#
_symmetry.space_group_name_H-M   'P 1'
#
loop_
_entity.id
_entity.type
_entity.pdbx_description
1 polymer ?
#
loop_
_entity_poly.entity_id
_entity_poly.type
_entity_poly.pdbx_seq_one_letter_code
_entity_poly.pdbx_strand_id
1 'polypeptide(L)'
;MREVQALICDLESSDASIRNRSALELMELRDERAIEPLFLAITKAENINHRGTLVYALSAFNCEAFVEALVDIVLTGNFEVSVMAFSIIADSITSLDSLTRLRARLLNFDKNMLSAEHHNEAYQELLELAAAETVSTSCDA
;
A
#
# COMPACT_ATOMS: atom_id res chain seq x y z
N MET A 1 -21.99 14.17 -8.23
CA MET A 1 -20.68 14.01 -7.58
C MET A 1 -20.92 14.11 -6.09
N ARG A 2 -20.63 13.07 -5.32
CA ARG A 2 -20.76 13.10 -3.86
C ARG A 2 -19.62 13.93 -3.27
N GLU A 3 -19.87 14.55 -2.12
CA GLU A 3 -18.81 15.25 -1.40
C GLU A 3 -17.76 14.26 -0.89
N VAL A 4 -16.48 14.62 -0.99
CA VAL A 4 -15.34 13.79 -0.54
C VAL A 4 -15.53 13.30 0.89
N GLN A 5 -16.05 14.17 1.79
CA GLN A 5 -16.30 13.79 3.17
C GLN A 5 -17.33 12.66 3.30
N ALA A 6 -18.39 12.67 2.47
CA ALA A 6 -19.40 11.62 2.50
C ALA A 6 -18.81 10.28 2.01
N LEU A 7 -17.93 10.32 1.01
CA LEU A 7 -17.24 9.12 0.52
C LEU A 7 -16.25 8.56 1.56
N ILE A 8 -15.54 9.45 2.28
CA ILE A 8 -14.67 9.06 3.40
C ILE A 8 -15.49 8.36 4.50
N CYS A 9 -16.66 8.90 4.87
CA CYS A 9 -17.53 8.25 5.87
C CYS A 9 -17.98 6.85 5.40
N ASP A 10 -18.29 6.68 4.12
CA ASP A 10 -18.74 5.40 3.58
C ASP A 10 -17.65 4.30 3.60
N LEU A 11 -16.36 4.66 3.70
CA LEU A 11 -15.28 3.69 3.91
C LEU A 11 -15.38 2.96 5.27
N GLU A 12 -16.15 3.50 6.21
CA GLU A 12 -16.43 2.88 7.51
C GLU A 12 -17.63 1.93 7.51
N SER A 13 -18.36 1.85 6.40
CA SER A 13 -19.52 0.95 6.29
C SER A 13 -19.12 -0.50 6.53
N SER A 14 -19.99 -1.26 7.21
CA SER A 14 -19.84 -2.72 7.32
C SER A 14 -20.10 -3.44 5.98
N ASP A 15 -20.83 -2.81 5.06
CA ASP A 15 -21.08 -3.33 3.72
C ASP A 15 -19.89 -3.05 2.79
N ALA A 16 -19.22 -4.12 2.37
CA ALA A 16 -18.09 -4.07 1.44
C ALA A 16 -18.45 -3.40 0.10
N SER A 17 -19.69 -3.54 -0.38
CA SER A 17 -20.12 -2.92 -1.64
C SER A 17 -20.17 -1.40 -1.53
N ILE A 18 -20.59 -0.88 -0.37
CA ILE A 18 -20.59 0.58 -0.08
C ILE A 18 -19.14 1.09 0.00
N ARG A 19 -18.28 0.37 0.74
CA ARG A 19 -16.86 0.73 0.85
C ARG A 19 -16.17 0.74 -0.52
N ASN A 20 -16.34 -0.32 -1.31
CA ASN A 20 -15.73 -0.47 -2.62
C ASN A 20 -16.16 0.64 -3.59
N ARG A 21 -17.46 0.93 -3.66
CA ARG A 21 -17.96 2.03 -4.50
C ARG A 21 -17.34 3.36 -4.09
N SER A 22 -17.25 3.61 -2.78
CA SER A 22 -16.71 4.87 -2.28
C SER A 22 -15.21 5.00 -2.53
N ALA A 23 -14.45 3.91 -2.40
CA ALA A 23 -13.03 3.88 -2.73
C ALA A 23 -12.78 4.15 -4.22
N LEU A 24 -13.58 3.57 -5.11
CA LEU A 24 -13.49 3.86 -6.55
C LEU A 24 -13.85 5.31 -6.86
N GLU A 25 -14.90 5.86 -6.25
CA GLU A 25 -15.24 7.28 -6.43
C GLU A 25 -14.13 8.20 -5.91
N LEU A 26 -13.50 7.88 -4.77
CA LEU A 26 -12.36 8.65 -4.23
C LEU A 26 -11.13 8.57 -5.15
N MET A 27 -10.86 7.40 -5.72
CA MET A 27 -9.80 7.17 -6.71
C MET A 27 -9.97 8.07 -7.94
N GLU A 28 -11.19 8.18 -8.47
CA GLU A 28 -11.50 9.07 -9.61
C GLU A 28 -11.34 10.55 -9.25
N LEU A 29 -11.69 10.93 -8.01
CA LEU A 29 -11.55 12.31 -7.53
C LEU A 29 -10.10 12.72 -7.27
N ARG A 30 -9.22 11.76 -6.95
CA ARG A 30 -7.79 11.99 -6.62
C ARG A 30 -7.56 13.03 -5.53
N ASP A 31 -8.51 13.14 -4.60
CA ASP A 31 -8.38 14.05 -3.46
C ASP A 31 -7.52 13.39 -2.38
N GLU A 32 -6.36 13.97 -2.07
CA GLU A 32 -5.38 13.42 -1.13
C GLU A 32 -5.95 13.18 0.29
N ARG A 33 -7.06 13.84 0.65
CA ARG A 33 -7.78 13.57 1.91
C ARG A 33 -8.29 12.13 2.01
N ALA A 34 -8.34 11.39 0.91
CA ALA A 34 -8.75 10.00 0.86
C ALA A 34 -7.66 9.01 1.31
N ILE A 35 -6.37 9.38 1.26
CA ILE A 35 -5.26 8.44 1.44
C ILE A 35 -5.30 7.79 2.82
N GLU A 36 -5.30 8.60 3.88
CA GLU A 36 -5.31 8.10 5.25
C GLU A 36 -6.59 7.30 5.59
N PRO A 37 -7.82 7.75 5.24
CA PRO A 37 -9.03 6.94 5.37
C PRO A 37 -8.99 5.59 4.63
N LEU A 38 -8.41 5.55 3.43
CA LEU A 38 -8.24 4.30 2.68
C LEU A 38 -7.30 3.34 3.43
N PHE A 39 -6.15 3.81 3.93
CA PHE A 39 -5.24 3.00 4.74
C PHE A 39 -5.92 2.49 6.03
N LEU A 40 -6.70 3.34 6.71
CA LEU A 40 -7.45 2.93 7.89
C LEU A 40 -8.45 1.81 7.55
N ALA A 41 -9.20 1.94 6.45
CA ALA A 41 -10.15 0.93 6.03
C ALA A 41 -9.46 -0.39 5.61
N ILE A 42 -8.30 -0.34 4.96
CA ILE A 42 -7.51 -1.51 4.55
C ILE A 42 -6.98 -2.30 5.76
N THR A 43 -6.62 -1.61 6.84
CA THR A 43 -5.99 -2.21 8.03
C THR A 43 -6.99 -2.73 9.07
N LYS A 44 -8.28 -2.40 8.94
CA LYS A 44 -9.34 -2.96 9.81
C LYS A 44 -9.42 -4.48 9.69
N ALA A 45 -9.40 -5.17 10.83
CA ALA A 45 -9.44 -6.63 10.89
C ALA A 45 -10.69 -7.24 10.23
N GLU A 46 -11.84 -6.59 10.36
CA GLU A 46 -13.11 -7.01 9.74
C GLU A 46 -13.12 -6.91 8.20
N ASN A 47 -12.16 -6.17 7.61
CA ASN A 47 -12.03 -6.01 6.17
C ASN A 47 -10.99 -6.96 5.55
N ILE A 48 -10.32 -7.79 6.37
CA ILE A 48 -9.39 -8.81 5.87
C ILE A 48 -10.17 -9.74 4.91
N ASN A 49 -9.64 -9.93 3.70
CA ASN A 49 -10.27 -10.60 2.53
C ASN A 49 -11.31 -9.79 1.73
N HIS A 50 -11.69 -8.58 2.17
CA HIS A 50 -12.63 -7.70 1.47
C HIS A 50 -12.06 -6.28 1.28
N ARG A 51 -10.75 -6.20 0.98
CA ARG A 51 -10.00 -4.95 0.88
C ARG A 51 -9.27 -4.72 -0.44
N GLY A 52 -9.38 -5.64 -1.41
CA GLY A 52 -8.69 -5.54 -2.71
C GLY A 52 -8.99 -4.22 -3.45
N THR A 53 -10.26 -3.84 -3.55
CA THR A 53 -10.66 -2.57 -4.17
C THR A 53 -10.14 -1.34 -3.43
N LEU A 54 -10.02 -1.40 -2.10
CA LEU A 54 -9.48 -0.30 -1.31
C LEU A 54 -7.99 -0.10 -1.62
N VAL A 55 -7.24 -1.21 -1.72
CA VAL A 55 -5.82 -1.19 -2.11
C VAL A 55 -5.68 -0.72 -3.56
N TYR A 56 -6.53 -1.20 -4.47
CA TYR A 56 -6.54 -0.74 -5.86
C TYR A 56 -6.74 0.79 -5.96
N ALA A 57 -7.64 1.36 -5.16
CA ALA A 57 -7.86 2.80 -5.12
C ALA A 57 -6.59 3.59 -4.74
N LEU A 58 -5.72 3.03 -3.89
CA LEU A 58 -4.45 3.67 -3.53
C LEU A 58 -3.50 3.87 -4.73
N SER A 59 -3.65 3.10 -5.83
CA SER A 59 -2.82 3.27 -7.04
C SER A 59 -2.98 4.63 -7.73
N ALA A 60 -4.03 5.39 -7.40
CA ALA A 60 -4.23 6.74 -7.93
C ALA A 60 -3.52 7.85 -7.13
N PHE A 61 -2.86 7.50 -6.02
CA PHE A 61 -2.28 8.45 -5.08
C PHE A 61 -0.78 8.24 -4.90
N ASN A 62 -0.06 9.31 -4.52
CA ASN A 62 1.31 9.17 -4.03
C ASN A 62 1.27 8.61 -2.60
N CYS A 63 1.66 7.35 -2.44
CA CYS A 63 1.65 6.66 -1.15
C CYS A 63 3.03 6.63 -0.47
N GLU A 64 3.97 7.48 -0.91
CA GLU A 64 5.33 7.52 -0.39
C GLU A 64 5.40 7.78 1.13
N ALA A 65 4.48 8.58 1.67
CA ALA A 65 4.38 8.82 3.10
C ALA A 65 3.94 7.56 3.90
N PHE A 66 3.37 6.55 3.23
CA PHE A 66 2.79 5.36 3.84
C PHE A 66 3.52 4.05 3.47
N VAL A 67 4.79 4.15 3.03
CA VAL A 67 5.59 2.99 2.61
C VAL A 67 5.63 1.90 3.69
N GLU A 68 5.77 2.24 4.96
CA GLU A 68 5.79 1.24 6.04
C GLU A 68 4.48 0.46 6.16
N ALA A 69 3.34 1.13 5.98
CA ALA A 69 2.03 0.49 5.99
C ALA A 69 1.83 -0.39 4.76
N LEU A 70 2.30 0.05 3.59
CA LEU A 70 2.26 -0.75 2.37
C LEU A 70 3.11 -2.01 2.49
N VAL A 71 4.30 -1.95 3.10
CA VAL A 71 5.13 -3.14 3.35
C VAL A 71 4.35 -4.18 4.16
N ASP A 72 3.62 -3.74 5.19
CA ASP A 72 2.81 -4.65 5.99
C ASP A 72 1.66 -5.26 5.18
N ILE A 73 1.04 -4.47 4.29
CA ILE A 73 -0.02 -4.95 3.39
C ILE A 73 0.54 -5.98 2.40
N VAL A 74 1.73 -5.76 1.84
CA VAL A 74 2.43 -6.72 0.99
C VAL A 74 2.67 -8.03 1.73
N LEU A 75 3.28 -7.96 2.91
CA LEU A 75 3.76 -9.13 3.63
C LEU A 75 2.67 -9.91 4.39
N THR A 76 1.44 -9.37 4.48
CA THR A 76 0.32 -10.01 5.19
C THR A 76 -0.94 -10.19 4.34
N GLY A 77 -0.99 -9.58 3.15
CA GLY A 77 -2.14 -9.63 2.26
C GLY A 77 -2.37 -11.00 1.61
N ASN A 78 -3.58 -11.26 1.13
CA ASN A 78 -3.75 -12.37 0.18
C ASN A 78 -2.96 -12.07 -1.11
N PHE A 79 -2.83 -13.06 -2.00
CA PHE A 79 -2.01 -12.92 -3.22
C PHE A 79 -2.31 -11.62 -3.99
N GLU A 80 -3.59 -11.33 -4.23
CA GLU A 80 -4.03 -10.14 -4.98
C GLU A 80 -3.62 -8.83 -4.28
N VAL A 81 -3.90 -8.71 -2.98
CA VAL A 81 -3.55 -7.53 -2.18
C VAL A 81 -2.04 -7.36 -2.08
N SER A 82 -1.31 -8.46 -1.93
CA SER A 82 0.15 -8.47 -1.83
C SER A 82 0.78 -7.88 -3.09
N VAL A 83 0.39 -8.39 -4.26
CA VAL A 83 0.91 -7.94 -5.56
C VAL A 83 0.55 -6.49 -5.81
N MET A 84 -0.71 -6.09 -5.58
CA MET A 84 -1.13 -4.70 -5.79
C MET A 84 -0.37 -3.72 -4.89
N ALA A 85 -0.24 -4.03 -3.60
CA ALA A 85 0.48 -3.18 -2.67
C ALA A 85 1.96 -3.06 -3.05
N PHE A 86 2.57 -4.13 -3.57
CA PHE A 86 3.95 -4.10 -4.05
C PHE A 86 4.10 -3.16 -5.24
N SER A 87 3.20 -3.23 -6.23
CA SER A 87 3.21 -2.29 -7.37
C SER A 87 3.08 -0.83 -6.90
N ILE A 88 2.21 -0.55 -5.92
CA ILE A 88 2.08 0.80 -5.35
C ILE A 88 3.38 1.26 -4.69
N ILE A 89 4.09 0.38 -3.97
CA ILE A 89 5.41 0.70 -3.39
C ILE A 89 6.41 1.01 -4.51
N ALA A 90 6.50 0.14 -5.52
CA ALA A 90 7.43 0.30 -6.64
C ALA A 90 7.20 1.61 -7.40
N ASP A 91 5.95 2.03 -7.57
CA ASP A 91 5.57 3.28 -8.23
C ASP A 91 5.71 4.52 -7.33
N SER A 92 5.58 4.38 -6.01
CA SER A 92 5.62 5.50 -5.05
C SER A 92 7.01 5.81 -4.51
N ILE A 93 7.96 4.87 -4.57
CA ILE A 93 9.33 5.09 -4.09
C ILE A 93 10.07 6.01 -5.06
N THR A 94 10.21 7.28 -4.67
CA THR A 94 10.92 8.29 -5.47
C THR A 94 12.04 9.00 -4.71
N SER A 95 12.17 8.77 -3.40
CA SER A 95 13.19 9.39 -2.56
C SER A 95 14.00 8.42 -1.71
N LEU A 96 15.22 8.83 -1.39
CA LEU A 96 16.09 8.12 -0.45
C LEU A 96 15.46 7.96 0.95
N ASP A 97 14.62 8.91 1.37
CA ASP A 97 13.89 8.81 2.65
C ASP A 97 12.91 7.64 2.63
N SER A 98 12.09 7.53 1.58
CA SER A 98 11.13 6.44 1.40
C SER A 98 11.82 5.06 1.36
N LEU A 99 12.99 4.98 0.71
CA LEU A 99 13.82 3.77 0.72
C LEU A 99 14.42 3.45 2.08
N THR A 100 14.84 4.48 2.82
CA THR A 100 15.35 4.29 4.19
C THR A 100 14.25 3.75 5.10
N ARG A 101 13.02 4.26 4.97
CA ARG A 101 11.85 3.76 5.69
C ARG A 101 11.46 2.33 5.28
N LEU A 102 11.48 2.01 3.97
CA LEU A 102 11.31 0.64 3.47
C LEU A 102 12.34 -0.31 4.11
N ARG A 103 13.63 0.02 4.03
CA ARG A 103 14.73 -0.78 4.61
C ARG A 103 14.54 -0.98 6.11
N ALA A 104 14.26 0.10 6.84
CA ALA A 104 14.03 0.04 8.27
C ALA A 104 12.82 -0.85 8.62
N ARG A 105 11.73 -0.77 7.84
CA ARG A 105 10.54 -1.61 8.06
C ARG A 105 10.84 -3.08 7.84
N LEU A 106 11.55 -3.44 6.76
CA LEU A 106 11.96 -4.82 6.46
C LEU A 106 12.89 -5.40 7.54
N LEU A 107 13.88 -4.63 8.01
CA LEU A 107 14.79 -5.07 9.07
C LEU A 107 14.08 -5.39 10.39
N ASN A 108 13.00 -4.65 10.70
CA ASN A 108 12.22 -4.82 11.91
C ASN A 108 10.97 -5.70 11.72
N PHE A 109 10.78 -6.30 10.54
CA PHE A 109 9.61 -7.14 10.27
C PHE A 109 9.75 -8.50 10.93
N ASP A 110 8.73 -8.92 11.69
CA ASP A 110 8.68 -10.26 12.28
C ASP A 110 8.38 -11.29 11.19
N LYS A 111 9.42 -12.00 10.73
CA LYS A 111 9.32 -13.02 9.69
C LYS A 111 8.39 -14.17 10.04
N ASN A 112 8.04 -14.38 11.31
CA ASN A 112 7.05 -15.38 11.70
C ASN A 112 5.63 -15.04 11.20
N MET A 113 5.40 -13.79 10.79
CA MET A 113 4.13 -13.35 10.18
C MET A 113 4.01 -13.74 8.70
N LEU A 114 5.10 -14.16 8.04
CA LEU A 114 5.07 -14.63 6.66
C LEU A 114 4.42 -16.02 6.62
N SER A 115 3.13 -16.05 6.31
CA SER A 115 2.30 -17.25 6.44
C SER A 115 2.11 -18.01 5.13
N ALA A 116 2.29 -17.34 3.99
CA ALA A 116 2.15 -17.91 2.67
C ALA A 116 3.45 -17.82 1.85
N GLU A 117 3.57 -18.68 0.84
CA GLU A 117 4.74 -18.72 -0.07
C GLU A 117 4.96 -17.36 -0.75
N HIS A 118 3.90 -16.76 -1.28
CA HIS A 118 3.96 -15.44 -1.93
C HIS A 118 4.40 -14.31 -0.99
N HIS A 119 4.21 -14.44 0.32
CA HIS A 119 4.76 -13.45 1.28
C HIS A 119 6.27 -13.52 1.36
N ASN A 120 6.84 -14.73 1.27
CA ASN A 120 8.28 -14.92 1.30
C ASN A 120 8.92 -14.40 0.01
N GLU A 121 8.28 -14.66 -1.13
CA GLU A 121 8.69 -14.12 -2.44
C GLU A 121 8.64 -12.59 -2.42
N ALA A 122 7.51 -12.00 -2.04
CA ALA A 122 7.37 -10.55 -1.95
C ALA A 122 8.37 -9.91 -0.97
N TYR A 123 8.71 -10.60 0.13
CA TYR A 123 9.77 -10.14 1.03
C TYR A 123 11.14 -10.08 0.36
N GLN A 124 11.48 -11.06 -0.50
CA GLN A 124 12.73 -11.01 -1.27
C GLN A 124 12.70 -9.88 -2.31
N GLU A 125 11.60 -9.71 -3.03
CA GLU A 125 11.45 -8.63 -4.02
C GLU A 125 11.59 -7.25 -3.37
N LEU A 126 11.01 -7.05 -2.17
CA LEU A 126 11.17 -5.81 -1.41
C LEU A 126 12.63 -5.58 -0.97
N LEU A 127 13.38 -6.63 -0.64
CA LEU A 127 14.81 -6.52 -0.35
C LEU A 127 15.62 -6.12 -1.59
N GLU A 128 15.30 -6.68 -2.76
CA GLU A 128 15.93 -6.32 -4.02
C GLU A 128 15.64 -4.86 -4.40
N LEU A 129 14.38 -4.44 -4.30
CA LEU A 129 13.97 -3.05 -4.49
C LEU A 129 14.72 -2.11 -3.54
N ALA A 130 14.83 -2.48 -2.27
CA ALA A 130 15.58 -1.73 -1.28
C ALA A 130 17.10 -1.71 -1.54
N ALA A 131 17.66 -2.63 -2.32
CA ALA A 131 19.09 -2.69 -2.64
C ALA A 131 19.47 -1.92 -3.91
N ALA A 132 18.50 -1.61 -4.79
CA ALA A 132 18.72 -1.09 -6.14
C ALA A 132 19.43 0.28 -6.23
N GLU A 133 19.47 1.09 -5.16
CA GLU A 133 20.12 2.41 -5.17
C GLU A 133 21.62 2.45 -4.83
N THR A 134 22.32 1.31 -4.80
CA THR A 134 23.80 1.34 -4.68
C THR A 134 24.52 1.64 -6.00
N VAL A 135 23.81 1.84 -7.12
CA VAL A 135 24.40 2.06 -8.45
C VAL A 135 23.72 3.24 -9.18
N SER A 136 23.87 4.46 -8.67
CA SER A 136 23.64 5.68 -9.48
C SER A 136 24.39 6.92 -8.96
N THR A 137 25.60 6.74 -8.42
CA THR A 137 26.58 7.85 -8.27
C THR A 137 27.94 7.47 -8.82
N SER A 138 28.02 7.14 -10.10
CA SER A 138 29.27 7.26 -10.86
C SER A 138 29.00 7.32 -12.36
N CYS A 139 29.60 8.32 -13.01
CA CYS A 139 29.59 8.63 -14.43
C CYS A 139 28.37 9.40 -14.96
N ASP A 140 28.35 10.70 -14.69
CA ASP A 140 28.42 11.65 -15.80
C ASP A 140 29.80 12.32 -15.74
N ALA A 141 30.48 12.30 -16.89
CA ALA A 141 31.85 12.75 -17.15
C ALA A 141 31.93 14.25 -17.43
#